data_AF-A0A515CSK8-F1
#
_entry.id   AF-A0A515CSK8-F1
#
_cell.length_a   1.000
_cell.length_b   1.000
_cell.length_c   1.000
_cell.angle_alpha   90.00
_cell.angle_beta   90.00
_cell.angle_gamma   90.00
#
_symmetry.space_group_name_H-M   'P 1'
#
loop_
_entity.id
_entity.type
_entity.pdbx_description
1 polymer ?
#
loop_
_entity_poly.entity_id
_entity_poly.type
_entity_poly.pdbx_seq_one_letter_code
_entity_poly.pdbx_strand_id
1 'polypeptide(L)'
;MPTDEINLEDALDFDLFQGDFGTPGDSCLSDKIVKCRKVHACHICASTIEPGEIARSSTWKFDGELHSYYCCDPCVKAMVISVNCDYEDEDPIDARYAIGEIAKSDRKSGHG
;
A
#
# COMPACT_ATOMS: atom_id res chain seq x y z
N MET A 1 30.15 -3.34 -4.89
CA MET A 1 29.03 -3.36 -3.94
C MET A 1 27.79 -3.47 -4.81
N PRO A 2 27.03 -4.57 -4.75
CA PRO A 2 25.80 -4.64 -5.52
C PRO A 2 24.94 -3.46 -5.08
N THR A 3 24.51 -2.66 -6.04
CA THR A 3 23.41 -1.74 -5.81
C THR A 3 22.22 -2.64 -5.52
N ASP A 4 21.83 -2.78 -4.26
CA ASP A 4 20.61 -3.49 -3.85
C ASP A 4 19.43 -2.80 -4.52
N GLU A 5 19.15 -3.26 -5.73
CA GLU A 5 18.12 -2.73 -6.62
C GLU A 5 16.81 -3.27 -6.05
N ILE A 6 16.23 -2.53 -5.09
CA ILE A 6 14.96 -2.89 -4.46
C ILE A 6 13.94 -3.11 -5.57
N ASN A 7 13.56 -4.36 -5.79
CA ASN A 7 12.60 -4.68 -6.83
C ASN A 7 11.20 -4.34 -6.33
N LEU A 8 10.66 -3.21 -6.80
CA LEU A 8 9.33 -2.74 -6.41
C LEU A 8 8.22 -3.73 -6.77
N GLU A 9 8.47 -4.69 -7.66
CA GLU A 9 7.52 -5.75 -8.00
C GLU A 9 7.35 -6.77 -6.87
N ASP A 10 8.33 -6.95 -5.97
CA ASP A 10 8.17 -7.81 -4.79
C ASP A 10 7.08 -7.28 -3.85
N ALA A 11 6.82 -5.97 -3.88
CA ALA A 11 5.71 -5.40 -3.14
C ALA A 11 4.37 -5.95 -3.59
N LEU A 12 4.25 -6.52 -4.80
CA LEU A 12 3.01 -7.12 -5.30
C LEU A 12 2.66 -8.43 -4.58
N ASP A 13 3.68 -9.13 -4.05
CA ASP A 13 3.50 -10.34 -3.23
C ASP A 13 2.98 -10.00 -1.82
N PHE A 14 3.17 -8.75 -1.37
CA PHE A 14 2.62 -8.28 -0.10
C PHE A 14 1.09 -8.28 -0.14
N ASP A 15 0.48 -9.04 0.76
CA ASP A 15 -0.97 -9.08 0.94
C ASP A 15 -1.46 -7.87 1.74
N LEU A 16 -2.09 -6.93 1.02
CA LEU A 16 -2.66 -5.69 1.58
C LEU A 16 -3.79 -5.95 2.59
N PHE A 17 -4.43 -7.11 2.53
CA PHE A 17 -5.60 -7.48 3.34
C PHE A 17 -5.32 -8.66 4.26
N GLN A 18 -4.04 -8.88 4.61
CA GLN A 18 -3.61 -9.97 5.49
C GLN A 18 -4.57 -10.11 6.70
N GLY A 19 -5.31 -11.23 6.75
CA GLY A 19 -6.25 -11.54 7.83
C GLY A 19 -7.73 -11.34 7.51
N ASP A 20 -8.10 -10.74 6.37
CA ASP A 20 -9.47 -10.77 5.86
C ASP A 20 -9.65 -12.03 5.00
N PHE A 21 -10.26 -13.06 5.59
CA PHE A 21 -10.73 -14.22 4.82
C PHE A 21 -11.89 -13.75 3.98
N GLY A 22 -11.56 -13.20 2.80
CA GLY A 22 -12.53 -12.68 1.86
C GLY A 22 -13.71 -13.64 1.66
N THR A 23 -14.85 -13.06 1.34
CA THR A 23 -16.02 -13.79 0.89
C THR A 23 -15.77 -14.55 -0.42
N PRO A 24 -16.43 -15.70 -0.63
CA PRO A 24 -16.35 -16.42 -1.90
C PRO A 24 -16.86 -15.52 -3.04
N GLY A 25 -15.94 -14.98 -3.83
CA GLY A 25 -16.21 -13.99 -4.87
C GLY A 25 -15.18 -12.87 -4.93
N ASP A 26 -14.39 -12.72 -3.86
CA ASP A 26 -13.35 -11.70 -3.80
C ASP A 26 -12.17 -12.11 -4.65
N SER A 27 -11.67 -11.17 -5.46
CA SER A 27 -10.60 -11.47 -6.41
C SER A 27 -9.80 -10.21 -6.71
N CYS A 28 -8.47 -10.36 -6.69
CA CYS A 28 -7.58 -9.36 -7.25
C CYS A 28 -7.72 -9.36 -8.76
N LEU A 29 -8.12 -8.22 -9.35
CA LEU A 29 -8.28 -8.07 -10.80
C LEU A 29 -7.02 -7.54 -11.46
N SER A 30 -6.30 -6.65 -10.78
CA SER A 30 -5.05 -6.08 -11.25
C SER A 30 -4.24 -5.63 -10.06
N ASP A 31 -2.97 -5.99 -10.05
CA ASP A 31 -2.00 -5.46 -9.10
C ASP A 31 -0.71 -5.16 -9.85
N LYS A 32 -0.25 -3.90 -9.79
CA LYS A 32 0.92 -3.45 -10.55
C LYS A 32 1.49 -2.16 -10.02
N ILE A 33 2.79 -1.98 -10.22
CA ILE A 33 3.46 -0.71 -9.98
C ILE A 33 3.24 0.21 -11.18
N VAL A 34 2.69 1.38 -10.94
CA VAL A 34 2.37 2.37 -11.97
C VAL A 34 2.87 3.75 -11.58
N LYS A 35 3.08 4.60 -12.58
CA LYS A 35 3.31 6.03 -12.37
C LYS A 35 1.96 6.75 -12.30
N CYS A 36 1.65 7.35 -11.16
CA CYS A 36 0.41 8.09 -10.95
C CYS A 36 0.30 9.25 -11.94
N ARG A 37 -0.88 9.41 -12.55
CA ARG A 37 -1.19 10.55 -13.44
C ARG A 37 -2.07 11.59 -12.79
N LYS A 38 -2.66 11.26 -11.64
CA LYS A 38 -3.53 12.11 -10.84
C LYS A 38 -3.07 12.04 -9.39
N VAL A 39 -3.54 12.99 -8.59
CA VAL A 39 -3.34 12.95 -7.15
C VAL A 39 -4.16 11.80 -6.57
N HIS A 40 -3.52 10.95 -5.77
CA HIS A 40 -4.16 9.85 -5.05
C HIS A 40 -3.80 9.90 -3.56
N ALA A 41 -4.58 9.24 -2.71
CA ALA A 41 -4.22 9.07 -1.30
C ALA A 41 -3.69 7.65 -1.10
N CYS A 42 -2.59 7.52 -0.38
CA CYS A 42 -2.02 6.24 -0.02
C CYS A 42 -2.97 5.48 0.93
N HIS A 43 -3.25 4.21 0.64
CA HIS A 43 -4.12 3.38 1.46
C HIS A 43 -3.53 3.11 2.85
N ILE A 44 -2.21 2.93 2.92
CA ILE A 44 -1.47 2.61 4.14
C ILE A 44 -1.34 3.86 5.02
N CYS A 45 -0.48 4.80 4.61
CA CYS A 45 -0.09 5.95 5.42
C CYS A 45 -0.99 7.19 5.23
N ALA A 46 -2.02 7.12 4.38
CA ALA A 46 -2.93 8.23 4.06
C ALA A 46 -2.25 9.50 3.50
N SER A 47 -0.95 9.42 3.13
CA SER A 47 -0.22 10.50 2.47
C SER A 47 -0.74 10.74 1.05
N THR A 48 -0.58 11.97 0.58
CA THR A 48 -0.90 12.35 -0.79
C THR A 48 0.20 11.85 -1.73
N ILE A 49 -0.20 11.23 -2.84
CA ILE A 49 0.64 10.79 -3.95
C ILE A 49 0.45 11.80 -5.07
N GLU A 50 1.51 12.49 -5.45
CA GLU A 50 1.47 13.48 -6.52
C GLU A 50 1.53 12.85 -7.91
N PRO A 51 0.96 13.51 -8.94
CA PRO A 51 1.09 13.04 -10.31
C PRO A 51 2.57 13.03 -10.73
N GLY A 52 3.02 11.91 -11.28
CA GLY A 52 4.41 11.68 -11.64
C GLY A 52 5.18 10.84 -10.63
N GLU A 53 4.59 10.53 -9.46
CA GLU A 53 5.19 9.59 -8.52
C GLU A 53 4.87 8.13 -8.85
N ILE A 54 5.71 7.22 -8.34
CA ILE A 54 5.50 5.78 -8.43
C ILE A 54 4.57 5.35 -7.30
N ALA A 55 3.60 4.50 -7.63
CA ALA A 55 2.68 3.92 -6.67
C ALA A 55 2.26 2.51 -7.09
N ARG A 56 2.00 1.63 -6.11
CA ARG A 56 1.30 0.37 -6.36
C ARG A 56 -0.17 0.68 -6.56
N SER A 57 -0.75 0.21 -7.67
CA SER A 57 -2.18 0.33 -7.96
C SER A 57 -2.77 -1.07 -8.00
N SER A 58 -3.69 -1.32 -7.07
CA SER A 58 -4.34 -2.60 -6.88
C SER A 58 -5.84 -2.43 -7.04
N THR A 59 -6.45 -3.18 -7.93
CA THR A 59 -7.90 -3.23 -8.12
C THR A 59 -8.41 -4.58 -7.66
N TRP A 60 -9.30 -4.51 -6.68
CA TRP A 60 -9.91 -5.67 -6.05
C TRP A 60 -11.41 -5.64 -6.29
N LYS A 61 -12.00 -6.81 -6.41
CA LYS A 61 -13.44 -6.97 -6.44
C LYS A 61 -13.87 -7.54 -5.10
N PHE A 62 -14.77 -6.85 -4.40
CA PHE A 62 -15.37 -7.27 -3.15
C PHE A 62 -16.90 -7.19 -3.28
N ASP A 63 -17.62 -8.28 -2.99
CA ASP A 63 -19.10 -8.35 -3.09
C ASP A 63 -19.70 -7.82 -4.43
N GLY A 64 -18.96 -7.94 -5.53
CA GLY A 64 -19.39 -7.40 -6.83
C GLY A 64 -18.99 -5.94 -7.09
N GLU A 65 -18.53 -5.21 -6.09
CA GLU A 65 -18.01 -3.85 -6.19
C GLU A 65 -16.51 -3.82 -6.46
N LEU A 66 -16.07 -2.84 -7.24
CA LEU A 66 -14.66 -2.65 -7.62
C LEU A 66 -14.02 -1.60 -6.73
N HIS A 67 -13.04 -2.01 -5.93
CA HIS A 67 -12.25 -1.13 -5.10
C HIS A 67 -10.86 -0.95 -5.69
N SER A 68 -10.36 0.29 -5.65
CA SER A 68 -9.02 0.63 -6.14
C SER A 68 -8.20 1.23 -5.01
N TYR A 69 -7.05 0.62 -4.76
CA TYR A 69 -6.12 0.99 -3.70
C TYR A 69 -4.83 1.48 -4.33
N TYR A 70 -4.30 2.57 -3.78
CA TYR A 70 -3.04 3.16 -4.21
C TYR A 70 -2.08 3.19 -3.03
N CYS A 71 -0.85 2.72 -3.19
CA CYS A 71 0.18 2.82 -2.16
C CYS A 71 1.36 3.63 -2.70
N CYS A 72 1.79 4.64 -1.94
CA CYS A 72 2.89 5.52 -2.34
C CYS A 72 4.23 4.78 -2.37
N ASP A 73 5.20 5.28 -3.15
CA ASP A 73 6.57 4.75 -3.24
C ASP A 73 7.21 4.32 -1.91
N PRO A 74 7.21 5.13 -0.84
CA PRO A 74 7.82 4.71 0.43
C PRO A 74 7.05 3.57 1.12
N CYS A 75 5.73 3.46 0.93
CA CYS A 75 4.98 2.29 1.41
C CYS A 75 5.28 1.05 0.57
N VAL A 76 5.42 1.20 -0.75
CA VAL A 76 5.81 0.09 -1.63
C VAL A 76 7.17 -0.45 -1.25
N LYS A 77 8.17 0.41 -1.02
CA LYS A 77 9.49 -0.01 -0.54
C LYS A 77 9.44 -0.74 0.81
N ALA A 78 8.63 -0.24 1.74
CA ALA A 78 8.43 -0.91 3.02
C ALA A 78 7.78 -2.31 2.84
N MET A 79 6.83 -2.46 1.91
CA MET A 79 6.25 -3.76 1.56
C MET A 79 7.30 -4.72 0.97
N VAL A 80 8.18 -4.24 0.09
CA VAL A 80 9.27 -5.07 -0.46
C VAL A 80 10.15 -5.60 0.67
N ILE A 81 10.56 -4.72 1.59
CA ILE A 81 11.40 -5.10 2.74
C ILE A 81 10.66 -6.11 3.63
N SER A 82 9.37 -5.88 3.88
CA SER A 82 8.50 -6.79 4.63
C SER A 82 8.43 -8.19 4.02
N VAL A 83 8.10 -8.28 2.72
CA VAL A 83 8.00 -9.54 1.95
C VAL A 83 9.34 -10.27 1.92
N ASN A 84 10.41 -9.54 1.63
CA ASN A 84 11.75 -10.11 1.58
C ASN A 84 12.31 -10.45 2.97
N CYS A 85 11.58 -10.12 4.05
CA CYS A 85 12.03 -10.27 5.42
C CYS A 85 13.41 -9.59 5.67
N ASP A 86 13.66 -8.46 4.99
CA ASP A 86 14.94 -7.74 5.01
C ASP A 86 14.97 -6.69 6.13
N TYR A 87 14.62 -7.11 7.35
CA TYR A 87 14.57 -6.27 8.54
C TYR A 87 14.99 -7.06 9.79
N GLU A 88 15.67 -6.41 10.74
CA GLU A 88 16.23 -7.09 11.93
C GLU A 88 15.28 -7.08 13.14
N ASP A 89 14.54 -5.99 13.37
CA ASP A 89 13.72 -5.79 14.57
C ASP A 89 12.22 -5.70 14.25
N GLU A 90 11.79 -4.56 13.70
CA GLU A 90 10.39 -4.26 13.41
C GLU A 90 10.17 -4.16 11.91
N ASP A 91 9.02 -4.68 11.46
CA ASP A 91 8.65 -4.59 10.06
C ASP A 91 8.43 -3.12 9.67
N PRO A 92 9.17 -2.58 8.68
CA PRO A 92 9.02 -1.18 8.28
C PRO A 92 7.61 -0.85 7.79
N ILE A 93 6.81 -1.82 7.33
CA ILE A 93 5.43 -1.56 6.92
C ILE A 93 4.53 -1.21 8.10
N ASP A 94 4.80 -1.77 9.29
CA ASP A 94 4.00 -1.54 10.50
C ASP A 94 4.03 -0.07 10.92
N ALA A 95 5.24 0.53 10.90
CA ALA A 95 5.42 1.96 11.11
C ALA A 95 4.64 2.82 10.09
N ARG A 96 4.48 2.34 8.85
CA ARG A 96 3.69 3.05 7.82
C ARG A 96 2.19 2.96 8.10
N TYR A 97 1.70 1.84 8.61
CA TYR A 97 0.31 1.70 9.05
C TYR A 97 0.01 2.64 10.22
N ALA A 98 0.89 2.72 11.23
CA ALA A 98 0.75 3.63 12.35
C ALA A 98 0.64 5.11 11.90
N ILE A 99 1.46 5.54 10.94
CA ILE A 99 1.36 6.89 10.34
C ILE A 99 -0.04 7.11 9.74
N GLY A 100 -0.56 6.11 9.03
CA GLY A 100 -1.88 6.18 8.42
C GLY A 100 -3.00 6.26 9.44
N GLU A 101 -2.94 5.49 10.51
CA GLU A 101 -3.92 5.54 11.59
C GLU A 101 -3.94 6.91 12.27
N ILE A 102 -2.76 7.49 12.53
CA ILE A 102 -2.63 8.85 13.07
C ILE A 102 -3.25 9.85 12.10
N ALA A 103 -2.89 9.79 10.81
CA ALA A 103 -3.40 10.70 9.79
C ALA A 103 -4.93 10.58 9.58
N LYS A 104 -5.49 9.37 9.71
CA LYS A 104 -6.94 9.12 9.65
C LYS A 104 -7.65 9.62 10.91
N SER A 105 -7.02 9.48 12.07
CA SER A 105 -7.56 9.92 13.36
C SER A 105 -7.56 11.45 13.47
N ASP A 106 -6.52 12.12 13.00
CA ASP A 106 -6.41 13.58 12.99
C ASP A 106 -7.52 14.23 12.14
N ARG A 107 -7.84 13.61 10.99
CA ARG A 107 -8.97 14.03 10.14
C ARG A 107 -10.34 13.88 10.81
N LYS A 108 -10.48 12.99 11.80
CA LYS A 108 -11.74 12.78 12.53
C LYS A 108 -11.97 13.79 13.66
N SER A 109 -10.91 14.43 14.17
CA SER A 109 -11.02 15.44 15.24
C SER A 109 -11.44 16.84 14.76
N GLY A 110 -11.55 17.07 13.45
CA GLY A 110 -11.95 18.36 12.86
C GLY A 110 -13.45 18.59 12.70
N HIS A 111 -14.31 17.72 13.23
CA HIS A 111 -15.78 17.91 13.20
C HIS A 111 -16.30 18.07 14.64
N GLY A 112 -16.06 19.27 15.19
CA GLY A 112 -16.64 19.75 16.45
C GLY A 112 -17.23 21.13 16.24
#